data_AF-A0A8T4FH99-F1
#
_entry.id   AF-A0A8T4FH99-F1
#
_cell.length_a   1.000
_cell.length_b   1.000
_cell.length_c   1.000
_cell.angle_alpha   90.00
_cell.angle_beta   90.00
_cell.angle_gamma   90.00
#
_symmetry.space_group_name_H-M   'P 1'
#
loop_
_entity.id
_entity.type
_entity.pdbx_description
1 polymer ?
#
loop_
_entity_poly.entity_id
_entity_poly.type
_entity_poly.pdbx_seq_one_letter_code
_entity_poly.pdbx_strand_id
1 'polypeptide(L)'
;VGIAIFVTPNSTAIMDSVTEAEYSMASGTLSTTRMLGMAVSIGIVAIMKNIFLSNMDGADASDALVMMNGAVTASIFVILIAIVLSWTAETMGKSE
;
A
#
# COMPACT_ATOMS: atom_id res chain seq x y z
N VAL A 1 -3.00 1.20 12.42
CA VAL A 1 -3.14 2.44 13.21
C VAL A 1 -3.22 3.68 12.31
N GLY A 2 -2.36 3.87 11.30
CA GLY A 2 -2.42 5.06 10.41
C GLY A 2 -3.70 5.23 9.58
N ILE A 3 -4.31 4.14 9.08
CA ILE A 3 -5.57 4.22 8.29
C ILE A 3 -6.70 4.85 9.12
N ALA A 4 -6.81 4.52 10.41
CA ALA A 4 -7.90 5.00 11.25
C ALA A 4 -7.81 6.51 11.52
N ILE A 5 -6.60 7.06 11.59
CA ILE A 5 -6.36 8.47 11.95
C ILE A 5 -6.43 9.38 10.73
N PHE A 6 -6.07 8.91 9.53
CA PHE A 6 -6.02 9.75 8.33
C PHE A 6 -7.09 9.40 7.28
N VAL A 7 -7.37 8.12 7.07
CA VAL A 7 -8.34 7.69 6.05
C VAL A 7 -9.77 7.89 6.56
N THR A 8 -10.04 7.64 7.84
CA THR A 8 -11.40 7.81 8.39
C THR A 8 -11.86 9.27 8.36
N PRO A 9 -11.11 10.27 8.87
CA PRO A 9 -11.55 11.66 8.81
C PRO A 9 -11.61 12.20 7.38
N ASN A 10 -10.68 11.79 6.50
CA ASN A 10 -10.67 12.20 5.10
C ASN A 10 -11.90 11.65 4.35
N SER A 11 -12.24 10.38 4.54
CA SER A 11 -13.44 9.76 3.97
C SER A 11 -14.71 10.43 4.48
N THR A 12 -14.79 10.66 5.79
CA THR A 12 -15.96 11.31 6.40
C THR A 12 -16.09 12.75 5.93
N ALA A 13 -15.02 13.54 5.84
CA ALA A 13 -15.05 14.91 5.34
C ALA A 13 -15.51 14.98 3.87
N ILE A 14 -15.08 14.03 3.03
CA ILE A 14 -15.55 13.94 1.63
C ILE A 14 -17.05 13.63 1.59
N MET A 15 -17.50 12.63 2.38
CA MET A 15 -18.91 12.22 2.40
C MET A 15 -19.84 13.27 3.04
N ASP A 16 -19.32 14.11 3.93
CA ASP A 16 -20.08 15.22 4.56
C ASP A 16 -20.14 16.47 3.67
N SER A 17 -19.22 16.60 2.70
CA SER A 17 -19.15 17.74 1.78
C SER A 17 -19.96 17.56 0.48
N VAL A 18 -20.58 16.40 0.27
CA VAL A 18 -21.30 16.06 -0.97
C VAL A 18 -22.81 16.05 -0.76
N THR A 19 -23.56 16.43 -1.79
CA THR A 19 -25.02 16.41 -1.74
C THR A 19 -25.56 14.98 -1.84
N GLU A 20 -26.78 14.74 -1.35
CA GLU A 20 -27.39 13.41 -1.30
C GLU A 20 -27.51 12.74 -2.69
N ALA A 21 -27.66 13.54 -3.74
CA ALA A 21 -27.66 13.09 -5.13
C ALA A 21 -26.29 12.60 -5.63
N GLU A 22 -25.19 13.14 -5.07
CA GLU A 22 -23.81 12.83 -5.47
C GLU A 22 -23.16 11.78 -4.55
N TYR A 23 -23.81 11.43 -3.45
CA TYR A 23 -23.32 10.49 -2.42
C TYR A 23 -22.90 9.14 -3.00
N SER A 24 -23.65 8.64 -3.99
CA SER A 24 -23.32 7.39 -4.69
C SER A 24 -22.05 7.49 -5.54
N MET A 25 -21.82 8.64 -6.19
CA MET A 25 -20.59 8.88 -6.95
C MET A 25 -19.38 9.10 -6.02
N ALA A 26 -19.58 9.81 -4.92
CA ALA A 26 -18.56 10.04 -3.90
C ALA A 26 -18.11 8.72 -3.25
N SER A 27 -19.06 7.89 -2.84
CA SER A 27 -18.81 6.55 -2.28
C SER A 27 -18.10 5.63 -3.30
N GLY A 28 -18.52 5.68 -4.57
CA GLY A 28 -17.84 4.97 -5.65
C GLY A 28 -16.37 5.39 -5.79
N THR A 29 -16.10 6.69 -5.79
CA THR A 29 -14.75 7.26 -5.89
C THR A 29 -13.89 6.92 -4.66
N LEU A 30 -14.50 6.83 -3.49
CA LEU A 30 -13.80 6.40 -2.28
C LEU A 30 -13.41 4.91 -2.35
N SER A 31 -14.32 4.08 -2.86
CA SER A 31 -14.06 2.65 -3.11
C SER A 31 -12.97 2.44 -4.16
N THR A 32 -12.98 3.21 -5.25
CA THR A 32 -11.93 3.11 -6.28
C THR A 32 -10.57 3.48 -5.70
N THR A 33 -10.47 4.55 -4.92
CA THR A 33 -9.21 4.99 -4.29
C THR A 33 -8.60 3.87 -3.43
N ARG A 34 -9.44 3.14 -2.68
CA ARG A 34 -9.00 1.98 -1.89
C ARG A 34 -8.50 0.83 -2.77
N MET A 35 -9.26 0.47 -3.81
CA MET A 35 -8.88 -0.60 -4.75
C MET A 35 -7.60 -0.24 -5.52
N LEU A 36 -7.44 1.03 -5.90
CA LEU A 36 -6.26 1.55 -6.59
C LEU A 36 -5.01 1.42 -5.71
N GLY A 37 -5.12 1.80 -4.43
CA GLY A 37 -4.04 1.60 -3.46
C GLY A 37 -3.64 0.12 -3.32
N MET A 38 -4.61 -0.79 -3.28
CA MET A 38 -4.33 -2.23 -3.26
C MET A 38 -3.69 -2.72 -4.56
N ALA A 39 -4.20 -2.32 -5.73
CA ALA A 39 -3.67 -2.73 -7.02
C ALA A 39 -2.23 -2.25 -7.24
N VAL A 40 -1.94 -1.01 -6.86
CA VAL A 40 -0.59 -0.43 -6.91
C VAL A 40 0.34 -1.18 -5.96
N SER A 41 -0.10 -1.43 -4.72
CA SER A 41 0.67 -2.19 -3.74
C SER A 41 1.03 -3.59 -4.25
N ILE A 42 0.04 -4.32 -4.79
CA ILE A 42 0.24 -5.66 -5.32
C ILE A 42 1.15 -5.63 -6.56
N GLY A 43 0.97 -4.65 -7.45
CA GLY A 43 1.81 -4.47 -8.64
C GLY A 43 3.27 -4.23 -8.29
N ILE A 44 3.55 -3.38 -7.30
CA ILE A 44 4.92 -3.13 -6.81
C ILE A 44 5.53 -4.41 -6.23
N VAL A 45 4.79 -5.17 -5.42
CA VAL A 45 5.25 -6.46 -4.87
C VAL A 45 5.54 -7.45 -5.98
N ALA A 46 4.71 -7.52 -7.02
CA ALA A 46 4.92 -8.41 -8.16
C ALA A 46 6.19 -8.04 -8.95
N ILE A 47 6.44 -6.75 -9.18
CA ILE A 47 7.65 -6.27 -9.86
C ILE A 47 8.89 -6.56 -9.01
N MET A 48 8.85 -6.29 -7.70
CA MET A 48 9.95 -6.65 -6.79
C MET A 48 10.20 -8.15 -6.82
N LYS A 49 9.16 -8.98 -6.70
CA LYS A 49 9.30 -10.43 -6.80
C LYS A 49 9.93 -10.83 -8.11
N ASN A 50 9.51 -10.26 -9.23
CA ASN A 50 10.11 -10.56 -10.52
C ASN A 50 11.61 -10.23 -10.52
N ILE A 51 12.01 -9.04 -10.07
CA ILE A 51 13.44 -8.65 -10.03
C ILE A 51 14.27 -9.56 -9.10
N PHE A 52 13.76 -9.91 -7.92
CA PHE A 52 14.51 -10.70 -6.94
C PHE A 52 14.45 -12.22 -7.20
N LEU A 53 13.37 -12.75 -7.78
CA LEU A 53 13.22 -14.19 -8.10
C LEU A 53 13.54 -14.53 -9.57
N SER A 54 13.73 -13.55 -10.47
CA SER A 54 13.99 -13.83 -11.90
C SER A 54 15.28 -14.61 -12.16
N ASN A 55 16.22 -14.67 -11.20
CA ASN A 55 17.45 -15.47 -11.32
C ASN A 55 17.32 -16.87 -10.69
N MET A 56 16.16 -17.24 -10.16
CA MET A 56 15.89 -18.58 -9.63
C MET A 56 15.14 -19.40 -10.67
N ASP A 57 15.74 -19.55 -11.85
CA ASP A 57 15.20 -20.49 -12.85
C ASP A 57 15.50 -21.91 -12.35
N GLY A 58 14.43 -22.66 -12.10
CA GLY A 58 14.44 -23.88 -11.31
C GLY A 58 15.19 -25.05 -11.96
N ALA A 59 16.16 -25.58 -11.21
CA ALA A 59 16.49 -27.01 -11.14
C ALA A 59 17.26 -27.36 -9.85
N ASP A 60 18.05 -26.42 -9.30
CA ASP A 60 18.95 -26.68 -8.14
C ASP A 60 18.79 -25.68 -6.98
N ALA A 61 17.74 -24.86 -6.97
CA ALA A 61 17.50 -23.94 -5.87
C ALA A 61 16.91 -24.68 -4.66
N SER A 62 17.69 -24.90 -3.61
CA SER A 62 17.20 -25.45 -2.33
C SER A 62 15.99 -24.65 -1.84
N ASP A 63 14.91 -25.32 -1.42
CA ASP A 63 13.66 -24.70 -0.94
C ASP A 63 13.90 -23.59 0.10
N ALA A 64 14.95 -23.72 0.91
CA ALA A 64 15.38 -22.73 1.89
C ALA A 64 15.79 -21.38 1.27
N LEU A 65 16.41 -21.38 0.09
CA LEU A 65 16.93 -20.18 -0.59
C LEU A 65 15.79 -19.39 -1.25
N VAL A 66 14.80 -20.10 -1.79
CA VAL A 66 13.55 -19.49 -2.31
C VAL A 66 12.74 -18.87 -1.18
N MET A 67 12.65 -19.56 -0.03
CA MET A 67 11.97 -19.04 1.17
C MET A 67 12.68 -17.81 1.74
N MET A 68 14.01 -17.80 1.75
CA MET A 68 14.80 -16.65 2.21
C MET A 68 14.65 -15.43 1.29
N ASN A 69 14.72 -15.60 -0.04
CA ASN A 69 14.50 -14.50 -0.99
C ASN A 69 13.07 -13.94 -0.92
N GLY A 70 12.07 -14.80 -0.71
CA GLY A 70 10.69 -14.38 -0.47
C GLY A 70 10.55 -13.54 0.80
N ALA A 71 11.17 -13.98 1.90
CA ALA A 71 11.17 -13.27 3.17
C ALA A 71 11.89 -11.92 3.09
N VAL A 72 13.02 -11.85 2.37
CA VAL A 72 13.77 -10.60 2.12
C VAL A 72 12.96 -9.61 1.29
N THR A 73 12.28 -10.09 0.25
CA THR A 73 11.41 -9.22 -0.57
C THR A 73 10.26 -8.64 0.27
N ALA A 74 9.65 -9.48 1.11
CA ALA A 74 8.58 -9.05 2.01
C ALA A 74 9.06 -8.06 3.07
N SER A 75 10.26 -8.26 3.64
CA SER A 75 10.80 -7.36 4.66
C SER A 75 11.19 -5.99 4.08
N ILE A 76 11.78 -5.94 2.88
CA ILE A 76 12.03 -4.66 2.18
C ILE A 76 10.72 -3.91 1.92
N PHE A 77 9.67 -4.63 1.50
CA PHE A 77 8.36 -4.03 1.25
C PHE A 77 7.75 -3.43 2.52
N VAL A 78 7.82 -4.14 3.65
CA VAL A 78 7.37 -3.65 4.96
C VAL A 78 8.17 -2.40 5.38
N ILE A 79 9.48 -2.40 5.17
CA ILE A 79 10.35 -1.25 5.49
C ILE A 79 10.02 -0.05 4.62
N LEU A 80 9.80 -0.22 3.31
CA LEU A 80 9.42 0.87 2.42
C LEU A 80 8.09 1.50 2.80
N ILE A 81 7.08 0.67 3.13
CA ILE A 81 5.80 1.19 3.65
C ILE A 81 6.02 1.93 4.97
N ALA A 82 6.81 1.37 5.89
CA ALA A 82 7.10 2.02 7.17
C ALA A 82 7.81 3.37 6.99
N ILE A 83 8.75 3.47 6.03
CA ILE A 83 9.42 4.71 5.68
C ILE A 83 8.40 5.70 5.14
N VAL A 84 7.63 5.36 4.10
CA VAL A 84 6.60 6.26 3.53
C VAL A 84 5.61 6.74 4.60
N LEU A 85 5.22 5.88 5.53
CA LEU A 85 4.39 6.25 6.68
C LEU A 85 5.10 7.20 7.66
N SER A 86 6.41 7.04 7.87
CA SER A 86 7.22 7.95 8.69
C SER A 86 7.35 9.34 8.07
N TRP A 87 7.60 9.43 6.75
CA TRP A 87 7.69 10.72 6.05
C TRP A 87 6.34 11.46 6.05
N THR A 88 5.25 10.74 5.82
CA THR A 88 3.90 11.32 5.88
C THR A 88 3.54 11.77 7.30
N ALA A 89 3.94 11.03 8.34
CA ALA A 89 3.78 11.44 9.72
C ALA A 89 4.60 12.73 10.05
N GLU A 90 5.82 12.84 9.55
CA GLU A 90 6.69 14.01 9.77
C GLU A 90 6.14 15.28 9.09
N THR A 91 5.54 15.15 7.91
CA THR A 91 4.92 16.28 7.22
C THR A 91 3.69 16.85 7.93
N MET A 92 3.05 16.08 8.81
CA MET A 92 1.90 16.52 9.61
C MET A 92 2.27 17.13 10.96
N GLY A 93 3.53 17.02 11.39
CA GLY A 93 4.05 17.66 12.59
C GLY A 93 4.61 19.07 12.39
N LYS A 94 4.54 19.62 11.17
CA LYS A 94 5.08 20.95 10.81
C LYS A 94 4.01 21.97 10.40
N SER A 95 2.75 21.70 10.74
CA SER A 95 1.63 22.64 10.55
C SER A 95 1.06 23.16 11.88
N GLU A 96 1.89 23.24 12.92
CA GLU A 96 1.64 24.03 14.13
C GLU A 96 2.53 25.28 14.14
#